data_AF-A0A7Z9HVT6-F1
#
_entry.id   AF-A0A7Z9HVT6-F1
#
_cell.length_a   1.000
_cell.length_b   1.000
_cell.length_c   1.000
_cell.angle_alpha   90.00
_cell.angle_beta   90.00
_cell.angle_gamma   90.00
#
_symmetry.space_group_name_H-M   'P 1'
#
loop_
_entity.id
_entity.type
_entity.pdbx_description
1 polymer ?
#
loop_
_entity_poly.entity_id
_entity_poly.type
_entity_poly.pdbx_seq_one_letter_code
_entity_poly.pdbx_strand_id
1 'polypeptide(L)' 'LAGVPAISVPCGLTDAKLPAGLQIIGKPFAEAELFRVAHVYEQNRGFDMCVAPVTKG' A
#
# COMPACT_ATOMS: atom_id res chain seq x y z
N LEU A 1 -0.79 23.97 -5.29
CA LEU A 1 -0.86 22.50 -5.13
C LEU A 1 -1.22 22.23 -3.67
N ALA A 2 -2.51 22.18 -3.35
CA ALA A 2 -2.93 21.79 -2.01
C ALA A 2 -2.55 20.30 -1.85
N GLY A 3 -1.50 20.03 -1.08
CA GLY A 3 -0.95 18.69 -0.88
C GLY A 3 -1.99 17.81 -0.22
N VAL A 4 -2.66 16.97 -1.01
CA VAL A 4 -3.56 15.94 -0.50
C VAL A 4 -2.74 14.73 -0.08
N PRO A 5 -3.07 14.09 1.05
CA PRO A 5 -2.34 12.93 1.52
C PRO A 5 -2.59 11.76 0.56
N ALA A 6 -1.53 11.00 0.27
CA ALA A 6 -1.60 9.79 -0.54
C ALA A 6 -0.72 8.70 0.06
N ILE A 7 -1.15 7.45 -0.07
CA ILE A 7 -0.41 6.26 0.38
C ILE A 7 -0.41 5.22 -0.73
N SER A 8 0.71 4.53 -0.89
CA SER A 8 0.85 3.39 -1.80
C SER A 8 0.92 2.13 -0.95
N VAL A 9 0.01 1.19 -1.21
CA VAL A 9 -0.04 -0.11 -0.52
C VAL A 9 0.16 -1.26 -1.51
N PRO A 10 0.78 -2.36 -1.08
CA PRO A 10 0.97 -3.54 -1.91
C PRO A 10 -0.36 -4.19 -2.32
N CYS A 11 -0.58 -4.52 -3.59
CA CYS A 11 -1.85 -5.13 -4.05
C CYS A 11 -1.73 -6.52 -4.70
N GLY A 12 -0.52 -7.07 -4.73
CA GLY A 12 -0.24 -8.43 -5.18
C GLY A 12 0.90 -8.47 -6.19
N LEU A 13 0.93 -9.53 -6.98
CA LEU A 13 1.85 -9.72 -8.10
C LEU A 13 1.10 -9.72 -9.42
N THR A 14 1.73 -9.21 -10.47
CA THR A 14 1.26 -9.39 -11.85
C THR A 14 1.46 -10.84 -12.31
N ASP A 15 0.90 -11.20 -13.48
CA ASP A 15 1.14 -12.51 -14.10
C ASP A 15 2.63 -12.78 -14.34
N ALA A 16 3.41 -11.72 -14.58
CA ALA A 16 4.86 -11.75 -14.73
C ALA A 16 5.62 -11.78 -13.38
N LYS A 17 4.93 -12.00 -12.26
CA LYS A 17 5.47 -12.03 -10.88
C LYS A 17 6.14 -10.73 -10.43
N LEU A 18 5.74 -9.59 -11.00
CA LEU A 18 6.22 -8.28 -10.57
C LEU A 18 5.31 -7.68 -9.49
N PRO A 19 5.85 -7.00 -8.46
CA PRO A 19 5.04 -6.33 -7.46
C PRO A 19 4.13 -5.25 -8.06
N ALA A 20 2.84 -5.31 -7.73
CA ALA A 20 1.86 -4.29 -8.05
C ALA A 20 1.49 -3.50 -6.79
N GLY A 21 1.33 -2.18 -6.94
CA GLY A 21 0.89 -1.27 -5.88
C GLY A 21 -0.47 -0.66 -6.18
N LEU A 22 -1.22 -0.31 -5.13
CA LEU A 22 -2.47 0.44 -5.17
C LEU A 22 -2.25 1.79 -4.48
N GLN A 23 -2.56 2.87 -5.17
CA GLN A 23 -2.48 4.22 -4.62
C GLN A 23 -3.85 4.67 -4.11
N ILE A 24 -3.90 5.10 -2.85
CA ILE A 24 -5.08 5.65 -2.19
C ILE A 24 -4.81 7.12 -1.92
N ILE A 25 -5.74 7.99 -2.31
CA ILE A 25 -5.62 9.44 -2.16
C ILE A 25 -6.75 9.92 -1.25
N GLY A 26 -6.39 10.61 -0.16
CA GLY A 26 -7.33 11.15 0.81
C GLY A 26 -7.70 12.61 0.56
N LYS A 27 -8.67 13.10 1.32
CA LYS A 27 -8.99 14.54 1.39
C LYS A 27 -7.85 15.29 2.12
N PRO A 28 -7.68 16.61 1.92
CA PRO A 28 -6.73 17.40 2.70
C PRO A 28 -6.91 17.18 4.21
N PHE A 29 -5.80 17.02 4.95
CA PHE A 29 -5.77 16.81 6.41
C PHE A 29 -6.47 15.51 6.90
N ALA A 30 -6.63 14.50 6.04
CA ALA A 30 -7.28 13.23 6.35
C ALA A 30 -6.29 12.05 6.50
N GLU A 31 -5.06 12.29 6.95
CA GLU A 31 -4.01 11.28 7.09
C GLU A 31 -4.43 10.10 7.97
N ALA A 32 -5.12 10.37 9.08
CA ALA A 32 -5.57 9.32 10.01
C ALA A 32 -6.59 8.38 9.36
N GLU A 33 -7.51 8.92 8.55
CA GLU A 33 -8.45 8.13 7.78
C GLU A 33 -7.72 7.31 6.71
N LEU A 34 -6.78 7.94 6.00
CA LEU A 34 -5.99 7.30 4.97
C LEU A 34 -5.19 6.10 5.52
N PHE A 35 -4.55 6.25 6.69
CA PHE A 35 -3.87 5.15 7.36
C PHE A 35 -4.84 4.05 7.81
N ARG A 36 -6.04 4.40 8.28
CA ARG A 36 -7.04 3.41 8.70
C ARG A 36 -7.54 2.59 7.51
N VAL A 37 -7.75 3.23 6.36
CA VAL A 37 -8.11 2.54 5.11
C VAL A 37 -6.99 1.60 4.66
N ALA A 38 -5.75 2.09 4.62
CA ALA A 38 -4.59 1.26 4.28
C ALA A 38 -4.45 0.06 5.22
N HIS A 39 -4.62 0.27 6.53
CA HIS A 39 -4.52 -0.78 7.52
C HIS A 39 -5.61 -1.86 7.37
N VAL A 40 -6.87 -1.45 7.14
CA VAL A 40 -7.97 -2.38 6.87
C VAL A 40 -7.70 -3.15 5.58
N TYR A 41 -7.20 -2.48 4.55
CA TYR A 41 -6.83 -3.12 3.29
C TYR A 41 -5.75 -4.20 3.51
N GLU A 42 -4.68 -3.89 4.27
CA GLU A 42 -3.62 -4.83 4.62
C GLU A 42 -4.14 -6.05 5.40
N GLN A 43 -4.99 -5.83 6.41
CA GLN A 43 -5.56 -6.91 7.23
C GLN A 43 -6.40 -7.90 6.41
N ASN A 44 -7.08 -7.43 5.36
CA ASN A 44 -7.96 -8.27 4.55
C ASN A 44 -7.24 -8.96 3.40
N ARG A 45 -6.15 -8.37 2.89
CA ARG A 45 -5.45 -8.91 1.72
C ARG A 45 -4.36 -9.92 2.08
N GLY A 46 -3.78 -9.82 3.29
CA GLY A 46 -2.59 -10.59 3.65
C GLY A 46 -1.38 -10.16 2.80
N PHE A 47 -0.17 -10.35 3.31
CA PHE A 47 1.05 -10.06 2.56
C PHE A 47 1.33 -11.16 1.53
N ASP A 48 0.50 -11.28 0.50
CA ASP A 48 0.77 -12.18 -0.63
C ASP A 48 1.75 -11.52 -1.63
N MET A 49 2.81 -10.95 -1.04
CA MET A 49 3.94 -10.41 -1.78
C MET A 49 5.10 -11.37 -1.65
N CYS A 50 5.74 -11.64 -2.79
CA CYS A 50 7.06 -12.24 -2.78
C CYS A 50 7.94 -11.37 -1.88
N VAL A 51 8.38 -11.91 -0.75
CA VAL A 51 9.30 -11.22 0.16
C VAL A 51 10.51 -10.87 -0.70
N ALA A 52 10.73 -9.56 -0.94
CA ALA A 52 11.96 -9.12 -1.56
C ALA A 52 13.10 -9.75 -0.75
N PRO A 53 14.15 -10.31 -1.37
CA PRO A 53 15.25 -10.92 -0.63
C PRO A 53 15.90 -9.80 0.19
N VAL A 54 15.44 -9.62 1.41
CA VAL A 54 16.06 -8.73 2.37
C VAL A 54 17.34 -9.45 2.71
N THR A 55 18.47 -8.90 2.27
CA THR A 55 19.78 -9.37 2.70
C THR A 55 19.82 -9.20 4.21
N LYS A 56 19.44 -10.24 4.95
CA LYS A 56 19.76 -10.34 6.37
C LYS A 56 21.28 -10.45 6.40
N GLY A 57 21.93 -9.39 6.88
CA GLY A 57 23.35 -9.40 7.20
C GLY A 57 23.67 -10.44 8.26
#